data_AF-A0A7X8PCY5-F1
#
_entry.id   AF-A0A7X8PCY5-F1
#
_cell.length_a   1.000
_cell.length_b   1.000
_cell.length_c   1.000
_cell.angle_alpha   90.00
_cell.angle_beta   90.00
_cell.angle_gamma   90.00
#
_symmetry.space_group_name_H-M   'P 1'
#
loop_
_entity.id
_entity.type
_entity.pdbx_description
1 polymer ?
#
loop_
_entity_poly.entity_id
_entity_poly.type
_entity_poly.pdbx_seq_one_letter_code
_entity_poly.pdbx_strand_id
1 'polypeptide(L)' 'MNHYTGLDVSLEKTAICILNEDGIVIRELVVASDPAAIAQALYEVAPSFQRVGLEAGALAPWRPGSMQVLPV' A
#
# COMPACT_ATOMS: atom_id res chain seq x y z
N MET A 1 15.62 -2.71 -8.94
CA MET A 1 14.38 -3.45 -9.26
C MET A 1 13.23 -2.58 -8.83
N ASN A 2 12.34 -2.26 -9.76
CA ASN A 2 11.22 -1.39 -9.49
C ASN A 2 10.04 -2.22 -8.99
N HIS A 3 9.50 -1.85 -7.84
CA HIS A 3 8.28 -2.43 -7.30
C HIS A 3 7.18 -1.39 -7.26
N TYR A 4 5.96 -1.85 -7.49
CA TYR A 4 4.75 -1.06 -7.37
C TYR A 4 3.81 -1.74 -6.40
N THR A 5 3.01 -0.96 -5.70
CA THR A 5 2.01 -1.54 -4.79
C THR A 5 0.68 -0.81 -4.93
N GLY A 6 -0.41 -1.58 -4.89
CA GLY A 6 -1.77 -1.08 -4.75
C GLY A 6 -2.29 -1.42 -3.36
N LEU A 7 -2.86 -0.42 -2.68
CA LEU A 7 -3.49 -0.56 -1.38
C LEU A 7 -4.99 -0.33 -1.54
N ASP A 8 -5.79 -1.32 -1.18
CA ASP A 8 -7.25 -1.19 -1.02
C ASP A 8 -7.55 -1.17 0.48
N VAL A 9 -7.85 0.02 1.00
CA VAL A 9 -7.94 0.33 2.43
C VAL A 9 -9.40 0.38 2.87
N SER A 10 -9.76 -0.48 3.83
CA SER A 10 -11.01 -0.42 4.59
C SER A 10 -10.80 0.07 6.02
N LEU A 11 -11.82 -0.03 6.88
CA LEU A 11 -11.71 0.39 8.29
C LEU A 11 -10.86 -0.57 9.13
N GLU A 12 -10.94 -1.87 8.84
CA GLU A 12 -10.31 -2.89 9.68
C GLU A 12 -9.10 -3.52 9.01
N LYS A 13 -9.15 -3.69 7.68
CA LYS A 13 -8.12 -4.38 6.91
C LYS A 13 -7.77 -3.68 5.61
N THR A 14 -6.51 -3.78 5.24
CA THR A 14 -5.98 -3.27 3.97
C THR A 14 -5.48 -4.45 3.14
N ALA A 15 -6.00 -4.59 1.93
CA ALA A 15 -5.45 -5.48 0.93
C ALA A 15 -4.28 -4.78 0.21
N ILE A 16 -3.20 -5.51 0.01
CA ILE A 16 -1.96 -5.04 -0.60
C ILE A 16 -1.64 -5.96 -1.77
N CYS A 17 -1.45 -5.39 -2.96
CA CYS A 17 -1.02 -6.10 -4.16
C CYS A 17 0.29 -5.50 -4.67
N ILE A 18 1.34 -6.31 -4.78
CA ILE A 18 2.68 -5.86 -5.17
C ILE A 18 3.04 -6.43 -6.53
N LEU A 19 3.50 -5.55 -7.41
CA LEU A 19 3.86 -5.82 -8.79
C LEU A 19 5.35 -5.60 -9.01
N ASN A 20 5.96 -6.39 -9.89
CA ASN A 20 7.28 -6.09 -10.45
C ASN A 20 7.19 -5.06 -11.59
N GLU A 21 8.33 -4.80 -12.24
CA GLU A 21 8.43 -3.86 -13.37
C GLU A 21 7.67 -4.25 -14.64
N ASP A 22 7.40 -5.54 -14.82
CA ASP A 22 6.59 -6.06 -15.92
C ASP A 22 5.07 -6.01 -15.63
N GLY A 23 4.67 -5.52 -14.45
CA GLY A 23 3.27 -5.51 -14.02
C GLY A 23 2.76 -6.89 -13.56
N ILE A 24 3.67 -7.82 -13.22
CA ILE A 24 3.33 -9.14 -12.69
C ILE A 24 3.19 -9.08 -11.18
N VAL A 25 2.11 -9.63 -10.65
CA VAL A 25 1.86 -9.75 -9.20
C VAL A 25 2.88 -10.71 -8.60
N ILE A 26 3.69 -10.21 -7.67
CA ILE A 26 4.70 -11.00 -6.95
C ILE A 26 4.28 -11.31 -5.51
N ARG A 27 3.36 -10.52 -4.92
CA ARG A 27 2.82 -10.79 -3.59
C ARG A 27 1.46 -10.12 -3.42
N GLU A 28 0.55 -10.83 -2.77
CA GLU A 28 -0.71 -10.31 -2.27
C GLU A 28 -0.86 -10.66 -0.80
N LEU A 29 -1.37 -9.73 -0.01
CA LEU A 29 -1.59 -9.92 1.41
C LEU A 29 -2.65 -8.99 1.96
N VAL A 30 -3.19 -9.35 3.12
CA VAL A 30 -4.14 -8.51 3.86
C VAL A 30 -3.57 -8.29 5.26
N VAL A 31 -3.48 -7.05 5.68
CA VAL A 31 -3.03 -6.63 7.01
C VAL A 31 -4.11 -5.81 7.71
N ALA A 32 -3.94 -5.56 9.01
CA ALA A 32 -4.78 -4.57 9.69
C ALA A 32 -4.63 -3.21 9.00
N SER A 33 -5.71 -2.41 8.99
CA SER A 33 -5.68 -1.01 8.52
C SER A 33 -4.99 -0.10 9.54
N ASP A 34 -3.76 -0.46 9.87
CA ASP A 34 -2.84 0.25 10.74
C ASP A 34 -1.60 0.66 9.94
N PRO A 35 -1.15 1.93 10.02
CA PRO A 35 0.00 2.40 9.26
C PRO A 35 1.28 1.59 9.50
N ALA A 36 1.53 1.11 10.72
CA ALA A 36 2.73 0.33 11.02
C ALA A 36 2.65 -1.08 10.44
N ALA A 37 1.48 -1.72 10.50
CA ALA A 37 1.24 -3.02 9.87
C ALA A 37 1.42 -2.97 8.34
N ILE A 38 0.90 -1.92 7.70
CA ILE A 38 1.07 -1.69 6.25
C ILE A 38 2.54 -1.44 5.91
N ALA A 39 3.23 -0.56 6.66
CA ALA A 39 4.64 -0.27 6.43
C ALA A 39 5.51 -1.53 6.58
N GLN A 40 5.32 -2.31 7.65
CA GLN A 40 6.05 -3.56 7.88
C GLN A 40 5.85 -4.55 6.73
N ALA A 41 4.61 -4.74 6.29
CA ALA A 41 4.26 -5.60 5.16
C ALA A 41 4.96 -5.20 3.85
N LEU A 42 5.08 -3.90 3.58
CA LEU A 42 5.79 -3.39 2.41
C LEU A 42 7.31 -3.58 2.55
N TYR A 43 7.88 -3.26 3.72
CA TYR A 43 9.32 -3.41 3.99
C TYR A 43 9.82 -4.85 3.88
N GLU A 44 8.99 -5.84 4.23
CA GLU A 44 9.33 -7.26 4.07
C GLU A 44 9.55 -7.68 2.61
N VAL A 45 9.01 -6.92 1.65
CA VAL A 45 9.08 -7.25 0.22
C VAL A 45 10.18 -6.47 -0.47
N ALA A 46 10.23 -5.16 -0.22
CA ALA A 46 11.21 -4.30 -0.84
C ALA A 46 11.54 -3.11 0.07
N PRO A 47 12.80 -2.64 0.05
CA PRO A 47 13.19 -1.45 0.80
C PRO A 47 12.59 -0.16 0.24
N SER A 48 12.10 -0.17 -1.02
CA SER A 48 11.47 0.99 -1.67
C SER A 48 10.50 0.59 -2.79
N PHE A 49 9.52 1.45 -3.08
CA PHE A 49 8.49 1.27 -4.10
C PHE A 49 8.39 2.48 -5.00
N GLN A 50 8.48 2.31 -6.31
CA GLN A 50 8.48 3.45 -7.23
C GLN A 50 7.14 4.21 -7.23
N ARG A 51 6.02 3.49 -7.02
CA ARG A 51 4.70 4.10 -6.82
C ARG A 51 3.86 3.27 -5.85
N VAL A 52 3.04 3.98 -5.10
CA VAL A 52 2.02 3.44 -4.20
C VAL A 52 0.66 3.96 -4.67
N GLY A 53 -0.20 3.07 -5.17
CA GLY A 53 -1.61 3.36 -5.42
C GLY A 53 -2.41 3.18 -4.14
N LEU A 54 -3.32 4.10 -3.85
CA LEU A 54 -4.18 4.06 -2.67
C LEU A 54 -5.63 4.22 -3.10
N GLU A 55 -6.41 3.15 -2.92
CA GLU A 55 -7.87 3.18 -2.97
C GLU A 55 -8.39 3.13 -1.53
N ALA A 56 -9.23 4.09 -1.18
CA ALA A 56 -9.87 4.16 0.13
C ALA A 56 -11.38 4.22 -0.07
N GLY A 57 -12.10 3.27 0.52
CA GLY A 57 -13.56 3.23 0.41
C GLY A 57 -14.23 4.46 1.04
N ALA A 58 -15.47 4.76 0.65
CA ALA A 58 -16.22 5.95 1.07
C ALA A 58 -16.40 6.13 2.60
N LEU A 59 -16.17 5.07 3.38
CA LEU A 59 -16.24 5.08 4.85
C LEU A 59 -14.89 5.31 5.53
N ALA A 60 -13.78 5.29 4.80
CA ALA A 60 -12.49 5.67 5.34
C ALA A 60 -12.49 7.19 5.62
N PRO A 61 -12.15 7.65 6.84
CA PRO A 61 -12.19 9.07 7.14
C PRO A 61 -11.21 9.83 6.24
N TRP A 62 -11.74 10.63 5.30
CA TRP A 62 -10.94 11.54 4.50
C TRP A 62 -10.35 12.61 5.43
N ARG A 63 -9.03 12.62 5.60
CA ARG A 63 -8.33 13.67 6.34
C ARG A 63 -7.73 14.69 5.35
N PRO A 64 -8.32 15.90 5.20
CA PRO A 64 -7.70 16.97 4.43
C PRO A 64 -6.30 17.27 4.99
N GLY A 65 -5.28 17.22 4.12
CA GLY A 65 -3.87 17.45 4.49
C GLY A 65 -3.00 16.20 4.64
N SER A 66 -3.55 15.00 4.42
CA SER A 66 -2.81 13.72 4.55
C SER A 66 -2.35 13.10 3.23
N MET A 67 -2.49 13.79 2.09
CA MET A 67 -1.87 13.36 0.85
C MET A 67 -0.37 13.63 0.89
N GLN A 68 0.33 12.82 1.68
CA GLN A 68 1.75 12.63 1.54
C GLN A 68 1.93 11.64 0.39
N VAL A 69 2.49 12.13 -0.72
CA VAL A 69 3.33 11.24 -1.52
C VAL A 69 4.40 10.78 -0.54
N LEU A 70 4.30 9.53 -0.05
CA LEU A 70 5.37 8.96 0.75
C LEU A 70 6.61 8.99 -0.13
N PRO A 71 7.64 9.79 0.19
CA PRO A 71 8.89 9.68 -0.53
C PRO A 71 9.44 8.28 -0.26
N VAL A 72 9.89 7.63 -1.33
CA VAL A 72 10.66 6.39 -1.29
C VAL A 72 11.81 6.45 -0.31
#